data_AF-A0A1Y0I327-F1
#
_entry.id   AF-A0A1Y0I327-F1
#
_cell.length_a   1.000
_cell.length_b   1.000
_cell.length_c   1.000
_cell.angle_alpha   90.00
_cell.angle_beta   90.00
_cell.angle_gamma   90.00
#
_symmetry.space_group_name_H-M   'P 1'
#
loop_
_entity.id
_entity.type
_entity.pdbx_description
1 polymer ?
#
loop_
_entity_poly.entity_id
_entity_poly.type
_entity_poly.pdbx_seq_one_letter_code
_entity_poly.pdbx_strand_id
1 'polypeptide(L)'
;MRGEIDAAVQARREDELLRIAQSANERIHVDLGEVTFMDSGGLRLLYHAATAGSGAPVLERVPRRVRDLLELSGVVDLFELADDPTDEDGA
;
A
#
# COMPACT_ATOMS: atom_id res chain seq x y z
N MET A 1 7.00 0.14 -3.37
CA MET A 1 6.90 -1.33 -3.30
C MET A 1 6.95 -1.88 -4.70
N ARG A 2 7.49 -3.09 -4.91
CA ARG A 2 7.62 -3.71 -6.24
C ARG A 2 7.38 -5.22 -6.19
N GLY A 3 6.87 -5.80 -7.27
CA GLY A 3 6.58 -7.23 -7.41
C GLY A 3 5.29 -7.68 -6.72
N GLU A 4 5.25 -8.93 -6.28
CA GLU A 4 4.12 -9.52 -5.57
C GLU A 4 4.16 -9.13 -4.08
N ILE A 5 3.06 -8.58 -3.56
CA ILE A 5 2.91 -8.22 -2.15
C ILE A 5 1.91 -9.18 -1.51
N ASP A 6 2.43 -10.27 -0.97
CA ASP A 6 1.65 -11.37 -0.39
C ASP A 6 1.88 -11.52 1.13
N ALA A 7 1.26 -12.53 1.73
CA ALA A 7 1.48 -12.88 3.13
C ALA A 7 2.94 -13.25 3.47
N ALA A 8 3.74 -13.73 2.51
CA ALA A 8 5.16 -14.03 2.73
C ALA A 8 6.00 -12.75 2.79
N VAL A 9 5.66 -11.74 1.99
CA VAL A 9 6.25 -10.39 2.08
C VAL A 9 5.86 -9.73 3.40
N GLN A 10 4.59 -9.85 3.81
CA GLN A 10 4.12 -9.34 5.12
C GLN A 10 4.99 -9.89 6.26
N ALA A 11 5.07 -11.22 6.38
CA ALA A 11 5.80 -11.87 7.48
C ALA A 11 7.29 -11.48 7.56
N ARG A 12 7.90 -11.08 6.44
CA ARG A 12 9.32 -10.71 6.38
C ARG A 12 9.56 -9.21 6.59
N ARG A 13 8.56 -8.37 6.38
CA ARG A 13 8.71 -6.90 6.33
C ARG A 13 7.89 -6.15 7.36
N GLU A 14 6.96 -6.80 8.07
CA GLU A 14 6.07 -6.18 9.05
C GLU A 14 6.83 -5.41 10.14
N ASP A 15 7.82 -6.04 10.80
CA ASP A 15 8.60 -5.40 11.87
C ASP A 15 9.46 -4.21 11.38
N GLU A 16 9.90 -4.25 10.13
CA GLU A 16 10.67 -3.17 9.51
C GLU A 16 9.75 -2.00 9.16
N LEU A 17 8.60 -2.31 8.55
CA LEU A 17 7.60 -1.32 8.15
C LEU A 17 7.01 -0.60 9.37
N LEU A 18 6.69 -1.34 10.44
CA LEU A 18 6.20 -0.77 11.68
C LEU A 18 7.21 0.16 12.33
N ARG A 19 8.50 -0.21 12.35
CA ARG A 19 9.56 0.67 12.88
C ARG A 19 9.71 1.95 12.06
N ILE A 20 9.65 1.86 10.74
CA ILE A 20 9.69 3.03 9.85
C ILE A 20 8.46 3.91 10.10
N ALA A 21 7.27 3.31 10.16
CA ALA A 21 6.02 4.05 10.35
C ALA A 21 5.97 4.77 11.71
N GLN A 22 6.44 4.13 12.77
CA GLN A 22 6.50 4.73 14.12
C GLN A 22 7.58 5.81 14.24
N SER A 23 8.68 5.70 13.48
CA SER A 23 9.77 6.68 13.50
C SER A 23 9.52 7.85 12.54
N ALA A 24 8.57 7.71 11.61
CA ALA A 24 8.22 8.75 10.65
C ALA A 24 7.44 9.86 11.35
N ASN A 25 8.05 11.04 11.40
CA ASN A 25 7.39 12.27 11.87
C ASN A 25 6.52 12.92 10.77
N GLU A 26 6.52 12.33 9.57
CA GLU A 26 5.86 12.83 8.37
C GLU A 26 5.00 11.72 7.75
N ARG A 27 4.09 12.08 6.83
CA ARG A 27 3.26 11.11 6.12
C ARG A 27 4.13 10.16 5.29
N ILE A 28 3.75 8.88 5.27
CA ILE A 28 4.45 7.84 4.52
C ILE A 28 3.92 7.85 3.09
N HIS A 29 4.82 7.99 2.11
CA HIS A 29 4.51 7.85 0.70
C HIS A 29 4.89 6.44 0.22
N VAL A 30 3.93 5.73 -0.39
CA VAL A 30 4.10 4.35 -0.87
C VAL A 30 3.80 4.29 -2.35
N ASP A 31 4.86 4.19 -3.15
CA ASP A 31 4.75 3.93 -4.58
C ASP A 31 4.33 2.47 -4.84
N LEU A 32 3.22 2.25 -5.53
CA LEU A 32 2.69 0.93 -5.89
C LEU A 32 2.80 0.62 -7.39
N GLY A 33 3.44 1.48 -8.19
CA GLY A 33 3.43 1.33 -9.65
C GLY A 33 4.17 0.11 -10.19
N GLU A 34 5.07 -0.49 -9.41
CA GLU A 34 5.73 -1.76 -9.75
C GLU A 34 5.07 -2.98 -9.09
N VAL A 35 3.92 -2.82 -8.40
CA VAL A 35 3.23 -3.94 -7.74
C VAL A 35 2.43 -4.73 -8.75
N THR A 36 2.82 -5.98 -8.97
CA THR A 36 2.20 -6.89 -9.95
C THR A 36 1.02 -7.66 -9.39
N PHE A 37 0.97 -7.88 -8.07
CA PHE A 37 -0.08 -8.62 -7.38
C PHE A 37 -0.15 -8.21 -5.90
N MET A 38 -1.36 -8.23 -5.32
CA MET A 38 -1.59 -7.99 -3.89
C MET A 38 -2.70 -8.90 -3.36
N ASP A 39 -2.49 -9.50 -2.19
CA ASP A 39 -3.48 -10.32 -1.47
C ASP A 39 -3.90 -9.71 -0.13
N SER A 40 -4.64 -10.46 0.68
CA SER A 40 -5.05 -10.06 2.02
C SER A 40 -3.87 -9.78 2.99
N GLY A 41 -2.73 -10.45 2.81
CA GLY A 41 -1.53 -10.22 3.59
C GLY A 41 -0.86 -8.89 3.22
N GLY A 42 -0.81 -8.57 1.93
CA GLY A 42 -0.36 -7.26 1.44
C GLY A 42 -1.24 -6.11 1.93
N LEU A 43 -2.56 -6.28 1.87
CA LEU A 43 -3.54 -5.36 2.46
C LEU A 43 -3.29 -5.14 3.96
N ARG A 44 -3.06 -6.22 4.71
CA ARG A 44 -2.81 -6.15 6.14
C ARG A 44 -1.52 -5.41 6.47
N LEU A 45 -0.48 -5.58 5.64
CA LEU A 45 0.76 -4.83 5.77
C LEU A 45 0.51 -3.31 5.61
N LEU A 46 -0.25 -2.91 4.59
CA LEU A 46 -0.62 -1.50 4.39
C LEU A 46 -1.46 -0.94 5.54
N TYR A 47 -2.41 -1.72 6.05
CA TYR A 47 -3.22 -1.36 7.21
C TYR A 47 -2.37 -1.10 8.46
N HIS A 48 -1.39 -1.98 8.72
CA HIS A 48 -0.44 -1.78 9.82
C HIS A 48 0.40 -0.51 9.64
N ALA A 49 0.80 -0.19 8.40
CA ALA A 49 1.47 1.08 8.10
C ALA A 49 0.59 2.30 8.42
N ALA A 50 -0.69 2.26 8.00
CA ALA A 50 -1.63 3.34 8.18
C ALA A 50 -1.98 3.60 9.65
N THR A 51 -2.07 2.54 10.45
CA THR A 51 -2.40 2.64 11.87
C THR A 51 -1.20 2.94 12.78
N ALA A 52 0.02 2.71 12.31
CA ALA A 52 1.24 2.93 13.10
C ALA A 52 1.83 4.34 12.96
N GLY A 53 1.51 5.07 11.89
CA GLY A 53 2.01 6.42 11.63
C GLY A 53 1.12 7.53 12.21
N SER A 54 1.56 8.79 12.06
CA SER A 54 0.83 9.97 12.55
C SER A 54 -0.21 10.53 11.56
N GLY A 55 -0.53 9.80 10.48
CA GLY A 55 -1.51 10.21 9.48
C GLY A 55 -1.73 9.16 8.40
N ALA A 56 -2.75 9.39 7.55
CA ALA A 56 -3.06 8.52 6.42
C ALA A 56 -1.85 8.44 5.46
N PRO A 57 -1.38 7.23 5.10
CA PRO A 57 -0.32 7.07 4.10
C PRO A 57 -0.83 7.51 2.74
N VAL A 58 0.08 8.10 1.96
CA VAL A 58 -0.17 8.48 0.58
C VAL A 58 0.24 7.30 -0.32
N LEU A 59 -0.68 6.77 -1.11
CA LEU A 59 -0.40 5.73 -2.11
C LEU A 59 -0.25 6.39 -3.48
N GLU A 60 0.86 6.11 -4.16
CA GLU A 60 1.21 6.69 -5.45
C GLU A 60 1.20 5.61 -6.54
N ARG A 61 0.83 6.00 -7.77
CA ARG A 61 0.79 5.12 -8.96
C ARG A 61 0.05 3.79 -8.69
N VAL A 62 -1.09 3.87 -8.02
CA VAL A 62 -1.84 2.68 -7.59
C VAL A 62 -2.43 1.96 -8.80
N PRO A 63 -2.03 0.71 -9.09
CA PRO A 63 -2.62 -0.05 -10.19
C PRO A 63 -4.11 -0.27 -9.95
N ARG A 64 -4.92 -0.24 -11.02
CA ARG A 64 -6.39 -0.36 -10.93
C ARG A 64 -6.85 -1.57 -10.11
N ARG A 65 -6.23 -2.74 -10.33
CA ARG A 65 -6.48 -3.97 -9.56
C ARG A 65 -6.26 -3.81 -8.05
N VAL A 66 -5.27 -3.02 -7.63
CA VAL A 66 -4.97 -2.77 -6.22
C VAL A 66 -5.99 -1.79 -5.64
N ARG A 67 -6.39 -0.78 -6.42
CA ARG A 67 -7.47 0.13 -6.05
C ARG A 67 -8.79 -0.61 -5.83
N ASP A 68 -9.19 -1.45 -6.79
CA ASP A 68 -10.40 -2.28 -6.69
C ASP A 68 -10.36 -3.18 -5.44
N LEU A 69 -9.19 -3.72 -5.11
CA LEU A 69 -8.99 -4.53 -3.92
C LEU A 69 -9.13 -3.71 -2.62
N LEU A 70 -8.58 -2.50 -2.57
CA LEU A 70 -8.70 -1.57 -1.42
C LEU A 70 -10.17 -1.14 -1.21
N GLU A 71 -10.88 -0.87 -2.30
CA GLU A 71 -12.31 -0.53 -2.28
C GLU A 71 -13.16 -1.71 -1.81
N LEU A 72 -12.95 -2.90 -2.39
CA LEU A 72 -13.70 -4.11 -2.05
C LEU A 72 -13.49 -4.53 -0.59
N SER A 73 -12.29 -4.30 -0.05
CA SER A 73 -11.96 -4.58 1.35
C SER A 73 -12.40 -3.47 2.32
N GLY A 74 -12.88 -2.34 1.82
CA GLY A 74 -13.38 -1.23 2.66
C GLY A 74 -12.29 -0.49 3.43
N VAL A 75 -11.02 -0.61 3.01
CA VAL A 75 -9.89 0.07 3.67
C VAL A 75 -9.38 1.27 2.89
N VAL A 76 -9.95 1.54 1.71
CA VAL A 76 -9.53 2.65 0.83
C VAL A 76 -9.52 4.00 1.56
N ASP A 77 -10.47 4.25 2.45
CA ASP A 77 -10.59 5.51 3.21
C ASP A 77 -9.49 5.71 4.27
N LEU A 78 -8.66 4.69 4.53
CA LEU A 78 -7.50 4.79 5.40
C LEU A 78 -6.27 5.39 4.69
N PHE A 79 -6.35 5.57 3.37
CA PHE A 79 -5.25 6.00 2.52
C PHE A 79 -5.60 7.25 1.72
N GLU A 80 -4.60 8.08 1.47
CA GLU A 80 -4.69 9.18 0.52
C GLU A 80 -4.17 8.67 -0.83
N LEU A 81 -5.02 8.64 -1.86
CA LEU A 81 -4.62 8.24 -3.20
C LEU A 81 -4.09 9.47 -3.95
N ALA A 82 -2.80 9.49 -4.26
CA ALA A 82 -2.24 10.48 -5.16
C ALA A 82 -2.54 10.02 -6.60
N ASP A 83 -3.62 10.54 -7.19
CA ASP A 83 -4.03 10.24 -8.56
C ASP A 83 -2.91 10.63 -9.55
N ASP A 84 -2.49 9.66 -10.36
CA ASP A 84 -2.81 9.66 -11.80
C ASP A 84 -2.92 8.18 -12.25
N PRO A 85 -4.06 7.75 -12.81
CA PRO A 85 -4.18 6.41 -13.36
C PRO A 85 -3.29 6.34 -14.60
N THR A 86 -2.09 5.78 -14.46
CA THR A 86 -1.36 5.27 -15.63
C THR A 86 -2.13 4.06 -16.15
N ASP A 87 -3.10 4.32 -17.02
CA ASP A 87 -3.67 3.37 -17.96
C ASP A 87 -2.50 2.74 -18.75
N GLU A 88 -2.00 1.59 -18.28
CA GLU A 88 -1.15 0.70 -19.07
C GLU A 88 -1.95 -0.56 -19.48
N ASP A 89 -3.18 -0.35 -19.96
CA ASP A 89 -3.88 -1.31 -20.83
C ASP A 89 -3.72 -0.83 -22.28
N GLY A 90 -2.59 -1.19 -22.90
CA GLY A 90 -2.27 -0.76 -24.25
C GLY A 90 -1.07 -1.46 -24.89
N ALA A 91 -1.11 -2.79 -25.01
CA ALA A 91 -0.35 -3.54 -26.02
C ALA A 91 -0.93 -4.94 -26.27
#